data_AF-A0A932DNV8-F1
#
_entry.id   AF-A0A932DNV8-F1
#
_cell.length_a   1.000
_cell.length_b   1.000
_cell.length_c   1.000
_cell.angle_alpha   90.00
_cell.angle_beta   90.00
_cell.angle_gamma   90.00
#
_symmetry.space_group_name_H-M   'P 1'
#
loop_
_entity.id
_entity.type
_entity.pdbx_description
1 polymer ?
#
loop_
_entity_poly.entity_id
_entity_poly.type
_entity_poly.pdbx_seq_one_letter_code
_entity_poly.pdbx_strand_id
1 'polypeptide(L)'
;MLITARDLVIQSFLLYKKHWKLMFQFLGLLFIPYSVLGVLGSIIKPVVSQSSSSLVSAGFGVGYTVLVVIASIIGFWISIALTKAIAEIYRNEKEQPKTSEELADAKPFVWPAILAIVLGALAIIGGFLLLIIPGVILALWFIFSIEAVILDGRKSPKEALKASRELSRGRFWAVLWRLVAPWIVFGLIAFIPQQLLKIMLVLIKQNIALGSFEYFISMNALQILLIIVSLLLTPLTVCAKTILYLELRDTQLPKLKK
;
A
#
# COMPACT_ATOMS: atom_id res chain seq x y z
N MET A 1 -19.67 1.95 20.18
CA MET A 1 -19.18 3.27 19.71
C MET A 1 -18.04 3.03 18.73
N LEU A 2 -17.84 3.89 17.73
CA LEU A 2 -16.72 3.75 16.79
C LEU A 2 -15.39 4.08 17.47
N ILE A 3 -14.35 3.26 17.24
CA ILE A 3 -12.97 3.53 17.70
C ILE A 3 -12.55 4.98 17.41
N THR A 4 -11.86 5.65 18.32
CA THR A 4 -11.40 7.03 18.05
C THR A 4 -10.18 7.02 17.12
N ALA A 5 -9.92 8.12 16.42
CA ALA A 5 -8.73 8.23 15.56
C ALA A 5 -7.41 8.09 16.35
N ARG A 6 -7.38 8.61 17.59
CA ARG A 6 -6.25 8.45 18.50
C ARG A 6 -6.03 6.99 18.86
N ASP A 7 -7.09 6.30 19.27
CA ASP A 7 -6.99 4.89 19.67
C ASP A 7 -6.59 4.03 18.47
N LEU A 8 -7.06 4.35 17.26
CA LEU A 8 -6.64 3.67 16.03
C LEU A 8 -5.13 3.77 15.80
N VAL A 9 -4.54 4.96 15.96
CA VAL A 9 -3.09 5.17 15.84
C VAL A 9 -2.33 4.40 16.91
N ILE A 10 -2.78 4.50 18.17
CA ILE A 10 -2.13 3.83 19.30
C ILE A 10 -2.19 2.31 19.13
N GLN A 11 -3.36 1.75 18.82
CA GLN A 11 -3.53 0.32 18.60
C GLN A 11 -2.70 -0.19 17.43
N SER A 12 -2.63 0.56 16.32
CA SER A 12 -1.79 0.20 15.17
C SER A 12 -0.31 0.13 15.56
N PHE A 13 0.17 1.10 16.34
CA PHE A 13 1.54 1.13 16.84
C PHE A 13 1.82 0.00 17.85
N LEU A 14 0.88 -0.25 18.78
CA LEU A 14 1.01 -1.33 19.77
C LEU A 14 1.03 -2.70 19.10
N LEU A 15 0.18 -2.92 18.10
CA LEU A 15 0.13 -4.17 17.33
C LEU A 15 1.43 -4.38 16.56
N TYR A 16 1.93 -3.34 15.90
CA TYR A 16 3.23 -3.36 15.23
C TYR A 16 4.37 -3.69 16.19
N LYS A 17 4.41 -3.04 17.36
CA LYS A 17 5.44 -3.25 18.38
C LYS A 17 5.38 -4.67 18.97
N LYS A 18 4.18 -5.16 19.29
CA LYS A 18 3.96 -6.49 19.86
C LYS A 18 4.37 -7.60 18.89
N HIS A 19 4.05 -7.44 17.60
CA HIS A 19 4.32 -8.44 16.55
C HIS A 19 5.43 -8.02 15.58
N TRP A 20 6.43 -7.27 16.06
CA TRP A 20 7.47 -6.66 15.21
C TRP A 20 8.22 -7.67 14.33
N LYS A 21 8.44 -8.89 14.81
CA LYS A 21 9.12 -9.95 14.04
C LYS A 21 8.33 -10.33 12.78
N LEU A 22 7.02 -10.51 12.92
CA LEU A 22 6.12 -10.82 11.80
C LEU A 22 6.09 -9.66 10.81
N MET A 23 5.94 -8.43 11.32
CA MET A 23 5.96 -7.22 10.49
C MET A 23 7.27 -7.12 9.73
N PHE A 24 8.41 -7.39 10.38
CA PHE A 24 9.74 -7.34 9.77
C PHE A 24 9.94 -8.42 8.69
N GLN A 25 9.34 -9.60 8.84
CA GLN A 25 9.35 -10.62 7.79
C GLN A 25 8.61 -10.14 6.53
N PHE A 26 7.42 -9.56 6.69
CA PHE A 26 6.69 -8.95 5.57
C PHE A 26 7.43 -7.76 4.96
N LEU A 27 8.10 -6.94 5.78
CA LEU A 27 8.96 -5.85 5.31
C LEU A 27 10.12 -6.37 4.46
N GLY A 28 10.83 -7.41 4.90
CA GLY A 28 11.90 -8.04 4.14
C GLY A 28 11.41 -8.61 2.81
N LEU A 29 10.21 -9.20 2.81
CA LEU A 29 9.61 -9.75 1.60
C LEU A 29 9.19 -8.66 0.60
N LEU A 30 8.67 -7.53 1.08
CA LEU A 30 8.37 -6.35 0.25
C LEU A 30 9.66 -5.67 -0.24
N PHE A 31 10.70 -5.64 0.59
CA PHE A 31 11.96 -4.96 0.29
C PHE A 31 12.64 -5.49 -0.98
N ILE A 32 12.60 -6.81 -1.21
CA ILE A 32 13.26 -7.46 -2.34
C ILE A 32 12.76 -6.91 -3.69
N PRO A 33 11.47 -7.03 -4.06
CA PRO A 33 10.99 -6.55 -5.36
C PRO A 33 11.19 -5.04 -5.54
N TYR A 34 10.96 -4.22 -4.51
CA TYR A 34 11.17 -2.77 -4.62
C TYR A 34 12.66 -2.40 -4.80
N SER A 35 13.56 -3.08 -4.12
CA SER A 35 15.01 -2.82 -4.24
C SER A 35 15.54 -3.26 -5.59
N VAL A 36 15.14 -4.45 -6.08
CA VAL A 36 15.49 -4.94 -7.41
C VAL A 36 15.00 -3.98 -8.49
N LEU A 37 13.74 -3.55 -8.44
CA LEU A 37 13.21 -2.55 -9.37
C LEU A 37 13.95 -1.21 -9.29
N GLY A 38 14.37 -0.84 -8.09
CA GLY A 38 15.09 0.39 -7.84
C GLY A 38 16.45 0.40 -8.54
N VAL A 39 17.25 -0.63 -8.28
CA VAL A 39 18.57 -0.83 -8.87
C VAL A 39 18.48 -1.01 -10.38
N LEU A 40 17.59 -1.88 -10.86
CA LEU A 40 17.38 -2.07 -12.30
C LEU A 40 16.91 -0.79 -12.98
N GLY A 41 16.05 -0.01 -12.33
CA GLY A 41 15.62 1.29 -12.83
C GLY A 41 16.78 2.28 -12.94
N SER A 42 17.73 2.26 -12.01
CA SER A 42 18.93 3.12 -12.05
C SER A 42 19.84 2.80 -13.25
N ILE A 43 19.84 1.55 -13.72
CA ILE A 43 20.64 1.08 -14.85
C ILE A 43 19.88 1.31 -16.17
N ILE A 44 18.60 0.95 -16.21
CA ILE A 44 17.81 0.94 -17.46
C ILE A 44 17.38 2.35 -17.88
N LYS A 45 16.99 3.22 -16.94
CA LYS A 45 16.48 4.56 -17.30
C LYS A 45 17.51 5.40 -18.08
N PRO A 46 18.79 5.47 -17.68
CA PRO A 46 19.82 6.15 -18.48
C PRO A 46 19.92 5.59 -19.90
N VAL A 47 19.98 4.25 -20.05
CA VAL A 47 20.05 3.58 -21.36
C VAL A 47 18.87 3.97 -22.24
N VAL A 48 17.65 3.93 -21.71
CA VAL A 48 16.43 4.34 -22.45
C VAL A 48 16.48 5.82 -22.83
N SER A 49 16.92 6.69 -21.93
CA SER A 49 16.92 8.15 -22.14
C SER A 49 18.04 8.67 -23.05
N GLN A 50 19.16 7.96 -23.13
CA GLN A 50 20.36 8.38 -23.87
C GLN A 50 20.56 7.60 -25.18
N SER A 51 19.77 6.55 -25.42
CA SER A 51 19.86 5.80 -26.66
C SER A 51 19.36 6.64 -27.85
N SER A 52 20.17 6.71 -28.90
CA SER A 52 19.78 7.31 -30.19
C SER A 52 18.86 6.40 -31.01
N SER A 53 18.76 5.11 -30.66
CA SER A 53 17.89 4.15 -31.33
C SER A 53 16.56 4.02 -30.62
N SER A 54 15.49 4.44 -31.28
CA SER A 54 14.12 4.32 -30.78
C SER A 54 13.71 2.87 -30.51
N LEU A 55 14.24 1.92 -31.29
CA LEU A 55 13.97 0.49 -31.11
C LEU A 55 14.61 -0.03 -29.82
N VAL A 56 15.85 0.37 -29.52
CA VAL A 56 16.56 -0.03 -28.30
C VAL A 56 15.87 0.57 -27.07
N SER A 57 15.54 1.86 -27.09
CA SER A 57 14.83 2.51 -25.99
C SER A 57 13.46 1.88 -25.73
N ALA A 58 12.72 1.53 -26.79
CA ALA A 58 11.44 0.85 -26.67
C ALA A 58 11.59 -0.56 -26.05
N GLY A 59 12.56 -1.36 -26.51
CA GLY A 59 12.79 -2.70 -25.98
C GLY A 59 13.10 -2.72 -24.48
N PHE A 60 14.05 -1.89 -24.04
CA PHE A 60 14.38 -1.76 -22.61
C PHE A 60 13.22 -1.16 -21.80
N GLY A 61 12.51 -0.17 -22.34
CA GLY A 61 11.37 0.45 -21.68
C GLY A 61 10.22 -0.53 -21.44
N VAL A 62 9.86 -1.33 -22.45
CA VAL A 62 8.84 -2.38 -22.33
C VAL A 62 9.28 -3.45 -21.33
N GLY A 63 10.53 -3.93 -21.43
CA GLY A 63 11.07 -4.92 -20.49
C GLY A 63 11.02 -4.46 -19.04
N TYR A 64 11.46 -3.22 -18.76
CA TYR A 64 11.36 -2.63 -17.43
C TYR A 64 9.92 -2.49 -16.94
N THR A 65 9.01 -2.08 -17.83
CA THR A 65 7.59 -1.95 -17.50
C THR A 65 6.98 -3.29 -17.10
N VAL A 66 7.28 -4.36 -17.83
CA VAL A 66 6.84 -5.72 -17.50
C VAL A 66 7.36 -6.14 -16.13
N LEU A 67 8.65 -5.88 -15.83
CA LEU A 67 9.22 -6.17 -14.51
C LEU A 67 8.52 -5.40 -13.39
N VAL A 68 8.22 -4.11 -13.61
CA VAL A 68 7.47 -3.28 -12.65
C VAL A 68 6.08 -3.86 -12.40
N VAL A 69 5.37 -4.31 -13.44
CA VAL A 69 4.05 -4.94 -13.29
C VAL A 69 4.13 -6.22 -12.48
N ILE A 70 5.09 -7.11 -12.79
CA ILE A 70 5.29 -8.37 -12.04
C ILE A 70 5.59 -8.09 -10.57
N ALA A 71 6.55 -7.20 -10.29
CA ALA A 71 6.91 -6.84 -8.94
C ALA A 71 5.76 -6.14 -8.18
N SER A 72 4.91 -5.37 -8.88
CA SER A 72 3.71 -4.76 -8.28
C SER A 72 2.67 -5.81 -7.91
N ILE A 73 2.47 -6.83 -8.74
CA ILE A 73 1.56 -7.95 -8.43
C ILE A 73 2.09 -8.74 -7.23
N ILE A 74 3.40 -9.00 -7.17
CA ILE A 74 4.04 -9.65 -6.02
C ILE A 74 3.87 -8.80 -4.75
N GLY A 75 4.18 -7.51 -4.81
CA GLY A 75 4.00 -6.59 -3.68
C GLY A 75 2.55 -6.52 -3.21
N PHE A 76 1.60 -6.51 -4.14
CA PHE A 76 0.18 -6.53 -3.85
C PHE A 76 -0.24 -7.84 -3.16
N TRP A 77 0.21 -8.99 -3.66
CA TRP A 77 -0.04 -10.29 -3.02
C TRP A 77 0.52 -10.35 -1.59
N ILE A 78 1.72 -9.83 -1.36
CA ILE A 78 2.32 -9.73 -0.01
C ILE A 78 1.49 -8.81 0.89
N SER A 79 0.99 -7.69 0.36
CA SER A 79 0.12 -6.76 1.10
C SER A 79 -1.22 -7.40 1.51
N ILE A 80 -1.78 -8.29 0.68
CA ILE A 80 -2.97 -9.06 1.02
C ILE A 80 -2.68 -10.01 2.18
N ALA A 81 -1.58 -10.75 2.11
CA ALA A 81 -1.14 -11.65 3.18
C ALA A 81 -0.90 -10.90 4.50
N LEU A 82 -0.26 -9.73 4.44
CA LEU A 82 -0.07 -8.86 5.60
C LEU A 82 -1.41 -8.40 6.19
N THR A 83 -2.38 -8.03 5.35
CA THR A 83 -3.72 -7.61 5.79
C THR A 83 -4.45 -8.74 6.54
N LYS A 84 -4.36 -9.98 6.04
CA LYS A 84 -4.90 -11.16 6.70
C LYS A 84 -4.22 -11.42 8.04
N ALA A 85 -2.89 -11.47 8.04
CA ALA A 85 -2.10 -11.68 9.24
C ALA A 85 -2.45 -10.66 10.34
N ILE A 86 -2.60 -9.38 9.96
CA ILE A 86 -3.02 -8.29 10.86
C ILE A 86 -4.44 -8.51 11.40
N ALA A 87 -5.38 -8.95 10.57
CA ALA A 87 -6.74 -9.21 11.01
C ALA A 87 -6.79 -10.35 12.04
N GLU A 88 -6.04 -11.45 11.81
CA GLU A 88 -5.98 -12.60 12.71
C GLU A 88 -5.35 -12.26 14.06
N ILE A 89 -4.25 -11.49 14.09
CA ILE A 89 -3.63 -11.05 15.35
C ILE A 89 -4.52 -10.05 16.09
N TYR A 90 -5.23 -9.17 15.38
CA TYR A 90 -6.11 -8.17 15.99
C TYR A 90 -7.33 -8.82 16.65
N ARG A 91 -7.88 -9.86 16.01
CA ARG A 91 -9.00 -10.65 16.54
C ARG A 91 -8.59 -11.67 17.60
N ASN A 92 -7.29 -11.82 17.86
CA ASN A 92 -6.73 -12.89 18.70
C ASN A 92 -7.09 -14.30 18.19
N GLU A 93 -7.27 -14.47 16.88
CA GLU A 93 -7.55 -15.76 16.23
C GLU A 93 -6.27 -16.60 16.10
N LYS A 94 -5.14 -15.95 15.81
CA LYS A 94 -3.81 -16.55 15.82
C LYS A 94 -2.82 -15.59 16.47
N GLU A 95 -2.12 -16.05 17.51
CA GLU A 95 -1.14 -15.22 18.21
C GLU A 95 0.16 -15.05 17.40
N GLN A 96 0.52 -16.05 16.58
CA GLN A 96 1.71 -16.03 15.72
C GLN A 96 1.41 -16.64 14.34
N PRO A 97 0.78 -15.87 13.42
CA PRO A 97 0.61 -16.30 12.03
C PRO A 97 1.97 -16.57 11.38
N LYS A 98 2.07 -17.64 10.61
CA LYS A 98 3.27 -17.94 9.83
C LYS A 98 3.18 -17.27 8.47
N THR A 99 4.19 -16.46 8.14
CA THR A 99 4.25 -15.70 6.87
C THR A 99 4.03 -16.56 5.63
N SER A 100 4.56 -17.79 5.58
CA SER A 100 4.39 -18.69 4.45
C SER A 100 2.94 -19.18 4.26
N GLU A 101 2.24 -19.43 5.37
CA GLU A 101 0.83 -19.86 5.36
C GLU A 101 -0.05 -18.70 4.90
N GLU A 102 0.17 -17.49 5.44
CA GLU A 102 -0.56 -16.28 5.05
C GLU A 102 -0.38 -15.93 3.57
N LEU A 103 0.83 -16.13 3.03
CA LEU A 103 1.09 -15.96 1.59
C LEU A 103 0.31 -16.98 0.76
N ALA A 104 0.33 -18.25 1.14
CA ALA A 104 -0.42 -19.29 0.44
C ALA A 104 -1.92 -18.98 0.44
N ASP A 105 -2.46 -18.60 1.60
CA ASP A 105 -3.87 -18.31 1.77
C ASP A 105 -4.31 -16.98 1.13
N ALA A 106 -3.37 -16.09 0.81
CA ALA A 106 -3.64 -14.84 0.10
C ALA A 106 -3.83 -15.04 -1.42
N LYS A 107 -3.26 -16.10 -2.01
CA LYS A 107 -3.29 -16.34 -3.47
C LYS A 107 -4.69 -16.29 -4.09
N PRO A 108 -5.73 -16.92 -3.51
CA PRO A 108 -7.06 -16.94 -4.12
C PRO A 108 -7.75 -15.57 -4.16
N PHE A 109 -7.24 -14.58 -3.41
CA PHE A 109 -7.82 -13.25 -3.29
C PHE A 109 -7.15 -12.22 -4.20
N VAL A 110 -5.96 -12.51 -4.76
CA VAL A 110 -5.20 -11.57 -5.59
C VAL A 110 -6.02 -11.12 -6.80
N TRP A 111 -6.53 -12.06 -7.59
CA TRP A 111 -7.29 -11.74 -8.80
C TRP A 111 -8.64 -11.06 -8.51
N PRO A 112 -9.47 -11.57 -7.58
CA PRO A 112 -10.68 -10.86 -7.14
C PRO A 112 -10.41 -9.43 -6.65
N ALA A 113 -9.33 -9.22 -5.89
CA ALA A 113 -8.98 -7.90 -5.37
C ALA A 113 -8.52 -6.95 -6.48
N ILE A 114 -7.73 -7.42 -7.46
CA ILE A 114 -7.37 -6.64 -8.65
C ILE A 114 -8.64 -6.20 -9.41
N LEU A 115 -9.57 -7.13 -9.66
CA LEU A 115 -10.82 -6.80 -10.36
C LEU A 115 -11.68 -5.80 -9.58
N ALA A 116 -11.74 -5.90 -8.25
CA ALA A 116 -12.42 -4.93 -7.40
C ALA A 116 -11.75 -3.54 -7.47
N ILE A 117 -10.43 -3.47 -7.46
CA ILE A 117 -9.67 -2.23 -7.62
C ILE A 117 -9.93 -1.61 -8.99
N VAL A 118 -9.88 -2.40 -10.07
CA VAL A 118 -10.11 -1.91 -11.43
C VAL A 118 -11.52 -1.34 -11.56
N LEU A 119 -12.55 -2.07 -11.09
CA LEU A 119 -13.92 -1.58 -11.14
C LEU A 119 -14.13 -0.33 -10.26
N GLY A 120 -13.51 -0.29 -9.08
CA GLY A 120 -13.51 0.88 -8.18
C GLY A 120 -12.84 2.09 -8.82
N ALA A 121 -11.67 1.90 -9.43
CA ALA A 121 -10.93 2.95 -10.12
C ALA A 121 -11.73 3.53 -11.30
N LEU A 122 -12.36 2.68 -12.11
CA LEU A 122 -13.23 3.14 -13.21
C LEU A 122 -14.41 3.97 -12.68
N ALA A 123 -15.04 3.55 -11.59
CA ALA A 123 -16.13 4.30 -10.97
C ALA A 123 -15.65 5.65 -10.41
N ILE A 124 -14.48 5.68 -9.76
CA ILE A 124 -13.87 6.90 -9.21
C ILE A 124 -13.49 7.87 -10.33
N ILE A 125 -12.85 7.38 -11.39
CA ILE A 125 -12.50 8.18 -12.58
C ILE A 125 -13.78 8.75 -13.21
N GLY A 126 -14.81 7.94 -13.41
CA GLY A 126 -16.11 8.41 -13.89
C GLY A 126 -16.72 9.49 -12.97
N GLY A 127 -16.58 9.33 -11.66
CA GLY A 127 -16.97 10.34 -10.67
C GLY A 127 -16.23 11.67 -10.86
N PHE A 128 -14.90 11.63 -10.99
CA PHE A 128 -14.06 12.81 -11.22
C PHE A 128 -14.29 13.47 -12.58
N LEU A 129 -14.59 12.69 -13.62
CA LEU A 129 -14.95 13.21 -14.95
C LEU A 129 -16.26 14.00 -14.91
N LEU A 130 -17.21 13.61 -14.04
CA LEU A 130 -18.42 14.39 -13.82
C LEU A 130 -18.11 15.64 -12.99
N LEU A 131 -17.54 15.49 -11.79
CA LEU A 131 -17.18 16.58 -10.87
C LEU A 131 -16.17 16.08 -9.80
N ILE A 132 -15.44 17.00 -9.16
CA ILE A 132 -14.48 16.66 -8.08
C ILE A 132 -15.16 15.99 -6.88
N ILE A 133 -16.29 16.55 -6.42
CA ILE A 133 -16.98 16.09 -5.19
C ILE A 133 -17.47 14.63 -5.31
N PRO A 134 -18.19 14.22 -6.37
CA PRO A 134 -18.56 12.82 -6.60
C PRO A 134 -17.37 11.87 -6.63
N GLY A 135 -16.26 12.25 -7.27
CA GLY A 135 -15.03 11.44 -7.30
C GLY A 135 -14.49 11.14 -5.89
N VAL A 136 -14.41 12.16 -5.03
CA VAL A 136 -13.97 12.00 -3.63
C VAL A 136 -14.93 11.13 -2.83
N ILE A 137 -16.25 11.27 -3.04
CA ILE A 137 -17.25 10.46 -2.35
C ILE A 137 -17.10 8.97 -2.72
N LEU A 138 -16.94 8.67 -4.01
CA LEU A 138 -16.74 7.29 -4.49
C LEU A 138 -15.41 6.71 -3.99
N ALA A 139 -14.35 7.52 -3.93
CA ALA A 139 -13.06 7.07 -3.41
C ALA A 139 -13.17 6.59 -1.96
N LEU A 140 -13.88 7.35 -1.10
CA LEU A 140 -14.09 6.93 0.28
C LEU A 140 -15.01 5.69 0.36
N TRP A 141 -16.08 5.65 -0.44
CA TRP A 141 -17.00 4.50 -0.45
C TRP A 141 -16.34 3.20 -0.90
N PHE A 142 -15.28 3.25 -1.70
CA PHE A 142 -14.64 2.05 -2.23
C PHE A 142 -13.30 1.73 -1.59
N ILE A 143 -12.83 2.53 -0.61
CA ILE A 143 -11.50 2.35 0.01
C ILE A 143 -11.34 0.99 0.70
N PHE A 144 -12.43 0.42 1.22
CA PHE A 144 -12.47 -0.89 1.90
C PHE A 144 -12.83 -2.07 0.98
N SER A 145 -12.82 -1.87 -0.35
CA SER A 145 -13.21 -2.93 -1.30
C SER A 145 -12.26 -4.12 -1.24
N ILE A 146 -10.96 -3.86 -1.06
CA ILE A 146 -9.93 -4.88 -0.91
C ILE A 146 -10.17 -5.71 0.36
N GLU A 147 -10.43 -5.06 1.48
CA GLU A 147 -10.71 -5.72 2.76
C GLU A 147 -12.00 -6.56 2.69
N ALA A 148 -13.04 -6.09 1.98
CA ALA A 148 -14.24 -6.87 1.72
C ALA A 148 -13.97 -8.14 0.89
N VAL A 149 -13.03 -8.09 -0.05
CA VAL A 149 -12.60 -9.30 -0.80
C VAL A 149 -11.88 -10.26 0.12
N ILE A 150 -10.91 -9.76 0.89
CA ILE A 150 -9.94 -10.57 1.64
C ILE A 150 -10.56 -11.14 2.91
N LEU A 151 -11.24 -10.31 3.69
CA LEU A 151 -11.69 -10.62 5.06
C LEU A 151 -13.15 -11.10 5.11
N ASP A 152 -13.97 -10.67 4.15
CA ASP A 152 -15.39 -11.10 4.05
C ASP A 152 -15.62 -12.10 2.91
N GLY A 153 -14.57 -12.45 2.14
CA GLY A 153 -14.65 -13.41 1.05
C GLY A 153 -15.48 -12.95 -0.16
N ARG A 154 -15.75 -11.64 -0.32
CA ARG A 154 -16.55 -11.08 -1.42
C ARG A 154 -15.79 -11.09 -2.74
N LYS A 155 -15.65 -12.27 -3.37
CA LYS A 155 -14.83 -12.43 -4.59
C LYS A 155 -15.40 -11.73 -5.83
N SER A 156 -16.69 -11.42 -5.86
CA SER A 156 -17.29 -10.63 -6.93
C SER A 156 -16.93 -9.14 -6.76
N PRO A 157 -16.35 -8.47 -7.77
CA PRO A 157 -16.00 -7.05 -7.68
C PRO A 157 -17.18 -6.18 -7.27
N LYS A 158 -18.35 -6.39 -7.88
CA LYS A 158 -19.57 -5.62 -7.57
C LYS A 158 -20.01 -5.80 -6.11
N GLU A 159 -19.91 -7.00 -5.58
CA GLU A 159 -20.24 -7.29 -4.18
C GLU A 159 -19.24 -6.63 -3.21
N ALA A 160 -17.95 -6.68 -3.53
CA ALA A 160 -16.91 -6.04 -2.74
C ALA A 160 -17.09 -4.52 -2.66
N LEU A 161 -17.35 -3.86 -3.81
CA LEU A 161 -17.65 -2.41 -3.82
C LEU A 161 -18.93 -2.09 -3.03
N LYS A 162 -19.97 -2.91 -3.17
CA LYS A 162 -21.24 -2.71 -2.44
C LYS A 162 -21.03 -2.83 -0.93
N ALA A 163 -20.33 -3.86 -0.47
CA ALA A 163 -19.99 -4.05 0.95
C ALA A 163 -19.16 -2.88 1.50
N SER A 164 -18.14 -2.45 0.75
CA SER A 164 -17.30 -1.29 1.09
C SER A 164 -18.13 -0.01 1.24
N ARG A 165 -19.08 0.23 0.33
CA ARG A 165 -19.99 1.37 0.38
C ARG A 165 -20.90 1.31 1.60
N GLU A 166 -21.43 0.13 1.93
CA GLU A 166 -22.31 -0.08 3.08
C GLU A 166 -21.61 0.25 4.40
N LEU A 167 -20.31 -0.04 4.54
CA LEU A 167 -19.49 0.31 5.71
C LEU A 167 -19.37 1.82 5.94
N SER A 168 -19.30 2.60 4.86
CA SER A 168 -19.06 4.05 4.91
C SER A 168 -20.33 4.90 4.82
N ARG A 169 -21.47 4.27 4.50
CA ARG A 169 -22.74 4.97 4.28
C ARG A 169 -23.25 5.60 5.58
N GLY A 170 -23.60 6.89 5.52
CA GLY A 170 -24.09 7.64 6.68
C GLY A 170 -23.01 8.01 7.71
N ARG A 171 -21.74 7.64 7.47
CA ARG A 171 -20.61 7.89 8.38
C ARG A 171 -19.41 8.51 7.66
N PHE A 172 -19.64 9.19 6.53
CA PHE A 172 -18.61 9.70 5.63
C PHE A 172 -17.47 10.45 6.34
N TRP A 173 -17.80 11.54 7.05
CA TRP A 173 -16.80 12.35 7.75
C TRP A 173 -16.10 11.60 8.89
N ALA A 174 -16.83 10.74 9.58
CA ALA A 174 -16.29 9.91 10.65
C ALA A 174 -15.26 8.90 10.14
N VAL A 175 -15.51 8.29 8.97
CA VAL A 175 -14.60 7.36 8.30
C VAL A 175 -13.41 8.11 7.70
N LEU A 176 -13.65 9.23 7.00
CA LEU A 176 -12.60 10.04 6.39
C LEU A 176 -11.55 10.48 7.42
N TRP A 177 -11.98 11.05 8.54
CA TRP A 177 -11.05 11.50 9.59
C TRP A 177 -10.23 10.34 10.18
N ARG A 178 -10.84 9.17 10.36
CA ARG A 178 -10.16 7.97 10.88
C ARG A 178 -9.17 7.36 9.88
N LEU A 179 -9.31 7.62 8.59
CA LEU A 179 -8.32 7.23 7.57
C LEU A 179 -7.19 8.25 7.46
N VAL A 180 -7.54 9.54 7.48
CA VAL A 180 -6.59 10.64 7.29
C VAL A 180 -5.68 10.82 8.52
N ALA A 181 -6.21 10.71 9.73
CA ALA A 181 -5.42 10.97 10.95
C ALA A 181 -4.21 10.02 11.12
N PRO A 182 -4.33 8.67 10.98
CA PRO A 182 -3.16 7.79 11.00
C PRO A 182 -2.18 8.10 9.87
N TRP A 183 -2.67 8.41 8.67
CA TRP A 183 -1.82 8.75 7.54
C TRP A 183 -0.99 10.01 7.80
N ILE A 184 -1.59 11.04 8.39
CA ILE A 184 -0.88 12.25 8.80
C ILE A 184 0.17 11.92 9.87
N VAL A 185 -0.21 11.21 10.95
CA VAL A 185 0.71 10.93 12.06
C VAL A 185 1.90 10.10 11.59
N PHE A 186 1.66 8.99 10.89
CA PHE A 186 2.73 8.13 10.38
C PHE A 186 3.53 8.83 9.27
N GLY A 187 2.87 9.57 8.40
CA GLY A 187 3.51 10.36 7.34
C GLY A 187 4.47 11.41 7.90
N LEU A 188 4.08 12.13 8.95
CA LEU A 188 4.95 13.10 9.63
C LEU A 188 6.20 12.45 10.24
N ILE A 189 6.06 11.24 10.80
CA ILE A 189 7.19 10.48 11.36
C ILE A 189 8.21 10.14 10.28
N ALA A 190 7.78 9.71 9.08
CA ALA A 190 8.73 9.44 7.99
C ALA A 190 9.14 10.69 7.20
N PHE A 191 8.41 11.80 7.31
CA PHE A 191 8.69 13.00 6.56
C PHE A 191 10.12 13.50 6.82
N ILE A 192 10.52 13.60 8.09
CA ILE A 192 11.84 14.11 8.48
C ILE A 192 12.97 13.24 7.90
N PRO A 193 13.04 11.91 8.14
CA PRO A 193 14.06 11.06 7.53
C PRO A 193 14.06 11.13 5.99
N GLN A 194 12.90 11.17 5.35
CA GLN A 194 12.81 11.28 3.90
C GLN A 194 13.39 12.60 3.39
N GLN A 195 13.11 13.73 4.04
CA GLN A 195 13.69 15.02 3.65
C GLN A 195 15.22 15.01 3.84
N LEU A 196 15.71 14.48 4.96
CA LEU A 196 17.16 14.38 5.21
C LEU A 196 17.86 13.56 4.11
N LEU A 197 17.31 12.41 3.74
CA LEU A 197 17.84 11.59 2.64
C LEU A 197 17.75 12.31 1.28
N LYS A 198 16.68 13.08 1.02
CA LYS A 198 16.59 13.89 -0.21
C LYS A 198 17.62 15.02 -0.26
N ILE A 199 17.96 15.62 0.87
CA ILE A 199 19.05 16.61 0.94
C ILE A 199 20.39 15.95 0.61
N MET A 200 20.67 14.77 1.15
CA MET A 200 21.87 13.99 0.79
C MET A 200 21.93 13.69 -0.71
N LEU A 201 20.79 13.43 -1.35
CA LEU A 201 20.69 13.23 -2.80
C LEU A 201 21.17 14.44 -3.59
N VAL A 202 20.78 15.65 -3.16
CA VAL A 202 21.21 16.90 -3.79
C VAL A 202 22.71 17.10 -3.63
N LEU A 203 23.25 16.85 -2.43
CA LEU A 203 24.68 16.97 -2.17
C LEU A 203 25.50 16.01 -3.03
N ILE A 204 25.07 14.76 -3.17
CA ILE A 204 25.72 13.77 -4.05
C ILE A 204 25.76 14.27 -5.50
N LYS A 205 24.63 14.78 -6.01
CA LYS A 205 24.55 15.31 -7.39
C LYS A 205 25.43 16.53 -7.64
N GLN A 206 25.73 17.31 -6.62
CA GLN A 206 26.55 18.53 -6.73
C GLN A 206 28.05 18.25 -6.60
N ASN A 207 28.42 17.27 -5.77
CA ASN A 207 29.82 17.03 -5.39
C ASN A 207 30.46 15.82 -6.07
N ILE A 208 29.68 14.91 -6.64
CA ILE A 208 30.18 13.70 -7.30
C ILE A 208 29.93 13.81 -8.81
N ALA A 209 30.98 13.54 -9.59
CA ALA A 209 30.91 13.58 -11.06
C ALA A 209 29.83 12.63 -11.59
N LEU A 210 28.92 13.16 -12.41
CA LEU A 210 27.87 12.36 -13.05
C LEU A 210 28.49 11.25 -13.90
N GLY A 211 27.96 10.03 -13.76
CA GLY A 211 28.42 8.85 -14.48
C GLY A 211 29.62 8.14 -13.84
N SER A 212 30.21 8.67 -12.76
CA SER A 212 31.24 7.96 -12.01
C SER A 212 30.67 6.72 -11.31
N PHE A 213 31.52 5.73 -11.05
CA PHE A 213 31.15 4.56 -10.26
C PHE A 213 30.70 4.94 -8.84
N GLU A 214 31.37 5.91 -8.24
CA GLU A 214 31.00 6.46 -6.92
C GLU A 214 29.59 7.05 -6.94
N TYR A 215 29.25 7.85 -7.96
CA TYR A 215 27.90 8.40 -8.11
C TYR A 215 26.84 7.30 -8.20
N PHE A 216 27.12 6.26 -8.99
CA PHE A 216 26.22 5.11 -9.12
C PHE A 216 25.98 4.40 -7.78
N ILE A 217 27.06 4.12 -7.03
CA ILE A 217 26.96 3.45 -5.72
C ILE A 217 26.23 4.33 -4.71
N SER A 218 26.58 5.60 -4.59
CA SER A 218 25.95 6.53 -3.63
C SER A 218 24.46 6.71 -3.91
N MET A 219 24.07 6.82 -5.18
CA MET A 219 22.66 6.95 -5.57
C MET A 219 21.85 5.70 -5.24
N ASN A 220 22.39 4.52 -5.53
CA ASN A 220 21.71 3.25 -5.22
C ASN A 220 21.63 2.99 -3.72
N ALA A 221 22.69 3.27 -2.96
CA ALA A 221 22.68 3.15 -1.50
C ALA A 221 21.60 4.08 -0.89
N LEU A 222 21.53 5.32 -1.35
CA LEU A 222 20.53 6.28 -0.87
C LEU A 222 19.09 5.87 -1.25
N GLN A 223 18.91 5.33 -2.45
CA GLN A 223 17.63 4.80 -2.89
C GLN A 223 17.16 3.62 -2.02
N ILE A 224 18.08 2.71 -1.66
CA ILE A 224 17.80 1.61 -0.74
C ILE A 224 17.36 2.14 0.62
N LEU A 225 18.06 3.16 1.16
CA LEU A 225 17.67 3.80 2.43
C LEU A 225 16.27 4.43 2.35
N LEU A 226 15.94 5.10 1.23
CA LEU A 226 14.61 5.66 1.00
C LEU A 226 13.52 4.57 0.96
N ILE A 227 13.79 3.44 0.32
CA ILE A 227 12.88 2.29 0.28
C ILE A 227 12.67 1.74 1.69
N ILE A 228 13.74 1.57 2.49
CA ILE A 228 13.64 1.09 3.88
C ILE A 228 12.76 2.02 4.71
N VAL A 229 13.01 3.33 4.67
CA VAL A 229 12.21 4.33 5.41
C VAL A 229 10.74 4.28 4.99
N SER A 230 10.46 4.17 3.69
CA SER A 230 9.08 4.09 3.19
C SER A 230 8.40 2.79 3.62
N LEU A 231 9.10 1.66 3.58
CA LEU A 231 8.53 0.36 3.91
C LEU A 231 8.23 0.22 5.40
N LEU A 232 9.05 0.79 6.29
CA LEU A 232 8.83 0.74 7.74
C LEU A 232 7.46 1.27 8.18
N LEU A 233 6.86 2.18 7.39
CA LEU A 233 5.52 2.69 7.65
C LEU A 233 4.40 1.82 7.10
N THR A 234 4.67 0.98 6.11
CA THR A 234 3.63 0.20 5.41
C THR A 234 2.80 -0.62 6.39
N PRO A 235 3.38 -1.41 7.32
CA PRO A 235 2.59 -2.17 8.28
C PRO A 235 1.74 -1.29 9.20
N LEU A 236 2.21 -0.12 9.61
CA LEU A 236 1.43 0.81 10.45
C LEU A 236 0.18 1.31 9.71
N THR A 237 0.33 1.65 8.42
CA THR A 237 -0.81 2.10 7.60
C THR A 237 -1.79 0.97 7.31
N VAL A 238 -1.30 -0.26 7.08
CA VAL A 238 -2.15 -1.44 6.89
C VAL A 238 -2.87 -1.76 8.19
N CYS A 239 -2.20 -1.76 9.34
CA CYS A 239 -2.82 -1.95 10.65
C CYS A 239 -3.99 -0.98 10.86
N ALA A 240 -3.77 0.32 10.64
CA ALA A 240 -4.81 1.32 10.83
C ALA A 240 -6.01 1.08 9.91
N LYS A 241 -5.76 0.74 8.64
CA LYS A 241 -6.83 0.47 7.68
C LYS A 241 -7.61 -0.81 8.03
N THR A 242 -6.91 -1.89 8.39
CA THR A 242 -7.50 -3.19 8.73
C THR A 242 -8.30 -3.11 10.03
N ILE A 243 -7.77 -2.46 11.07
CA ILE A 243 -8.50 -2.26 12.34
C ILE A 243 -9.77 -1.44 12.09
N LEU A 244 -9.65 -0.33 11.36
CA LEU A 244 -10.81 0.51 11.05
C LEU A 244 -11.89 -0.26 10.27
N TYR A 245 -11.48 -1.09 9.30
CA TYR A 245 -12.39 -1.95 8.57
C TYR A 245 -13.16 -2.90 9.50
N LEU A 246 -12.45 -3.61 10.38
CA LEU A 246 -13.04 -4.57 11.30
C LEU A 246 -14.01 -3.90 12.28
N GLU A 247 -13.65 -2.74 12.82
CA GLU A 247 -14.49 -1.94 13.73
C GLU A 247 -15.75 -1.40 13.02
N LEU A 248 -15.63 -0.95 11.76
CA LEU A 248 -16.77 -0.51 10.98
C LEU A 248 -17.72 -1.66 10.67
N ARG A 249 -17.19 -2.85 10.40
CA ARG A 249 -17.96 -4.07 10.13
C ARG A 249 -18.77 -4.50 11.35
N ASP A 250 -18.15 -4.50 12.53
CA ASP A 250 -18.81 -4.90 13.78
C ASP A 250 -19.88 -3.92 14.25
N THR A 251 -19.73 -2.65 13.88
CA THR A 251 -20.66 -1.58 14.25
C THR A 251 -21.64 -1.21 13.13
N GLN A 252 -21.77 -2.04 12.09
CA GLN A 252 -22.72 -1.81 11.00
C GLN A 252 -24.15 -1.69 11.57
N LEU A 253 -24.85 -0.64 11.15
CA LEU A 253 -26.25 -0.47 11.54
C LEU A 253 -27.08 -1.62 10.96
N PRO A 254 -28.01 -2.22 11.73
CA PRO A 254 -28.90 -3.25 11.19
C PRO A 254 -29.58 -2.71 9.94
N LYS A 255 -29.57 -3.52 8.87
CA LYS A 255 -30.20 -3.16 7.59
C LYS A 255 -31.62 -2.70 7.90
N LEU A 256 -31.93 -1.42 7.64
CA LEU A 256 -33.31 -0.97 7.58
C LEU A 256 -33.98 -1.86 6.52
N LYS A 257 -34.73 -2.87 6.98
CA LYS A 257 -35.61 -3.65 6.13
C LYS A 257 -36.52 -2.63 5.45
N LYS A 258 -36.28 -2.39 4.16
CA LYS A 258 -37.25 -1.75 3.29
C LYS A 258 -38.21 -2.82 2.81
#